data_AF-A0A9E4FIB5-F1
#
_entry.id   AF-A0A9E4FIB5-F1
#
_cell.length_a   1.000
_cell.length_b   1.000
_cell.length_c   1.000
_cell.angle_alpha   90.00
_cell.angle_beta   90.00
_cell.angle_gamma   90.00
#
_symmetry.space_group_name_H-M   'P 1'
#
loop_
_entity.id
_entity.type
_entity.pdbx_description
1 polymer ?
#
loop_
_entity_poly.entity_id
_entity_poly.type
_entity_poly.pdbx_seq_one_letter_code
_entity_poly.pdbx_strand_id
1 'polypeptide(L)'
;MRTTLTLDDDVADALRERARLLNIPFKQVVNDTLRRGMSPAAKEVPLPEYRVVPNHSALASGIDPLKLNQINDQLDAEAFVEPSAN
;
A
#
# COMPACT_ATOMS: atom_id res chain seq x y z
N MET A 1 17.54 20.09 18.93
CA MET A 1 18.78 19.82 19.70
C MET A 1 19.87 19.33 18.76
N ARG A 2 21.15 19.64 19.04
CA ARG A 2 22.32 19.08 18.32
C ARG A 2 22.97 18.07 19.26
N THR A 3 23.12 16.84 18.79
CA THR A 3 23.74 15.76 19.55
C THR A 3 24.77 15.08 18.67
N THR A 4 25.88 14.65 19.26
CA THR A 4 26.87 13.78 18.61
C THR A 4 26.58 12.36 19.05
N LEU A 5 26.43 11.45 18.09
CA LEU A 5 26.13 10.04 18.31
C LEU A 5 27.18 9.22 17.57
N THR A 6 27.71 8.19 18.22
CA THR A 6 28.52 7.16 17.55
C THR A 6 27.58 6.12 16.94
N LEU A 7 27.79 5.79 15.67
CA LEU A 7 27.05 4.76 14.95
C LEU A 7 28.02 3.65 14.54
N ASP A 8 27.57 2.41 14.63
CA ASP A 8 28.28 1.29 14.02
C ASP A 8 28.32 1.46 12.49
N ASP A 9 29.36 0.91 11.85
CA ASP A 9 29.62 1.13 10.42
C ASP A 9 28.46 0.63 9.53
N ASP A 10 27.86 -0.50 9.89
CA ASP A 10 26.72 -1.09 9.19
C ASP A 10 25.46 -0.21 9.26
N VAL A 11 25.18 0.37 10.44
CA VAL A 11 24.07 1.31 10.64
C VAL A 11 24.30 2.59 9.85
N ALA A 12 25.53 3.12 9.89
CA ALA A 12 25.88 4.33 9.14
C ALA A 12 25.70 4.13 7.63
N ASP A 13 26.15 2.99 7.09
CA ASP A 13 26.03 2.65 5.68
C ASP A 13 24.58 2.43 5.25
N ALA A 14 23.78 1.73 6.07
CA ALA A 14 22.35 1.55 5.82
C ALA A 14 21.60 2.89 5.74
N LEU A 15 21.92 3.83 6.64
CA LEU A 15 21.30 5.17 6.64
C LEU A 15 21.74 6.01 5.44
N ARG A 16 23.00 5.91 5.01
CA ARG A 16 23.51 6.59 3.80
C ARG A 16 22.83 6.06 2.55
N GLU A 17 22.72 4.74 2.41
CA GLU A 17 22.07 4.14 1.25
C GLU A 17 20.58 4.50 1.21
N ARG A 18 19.91 4.50 2.37
CA ARG A 18 18.52 4.95 2.49
C ARG A 18 18.35 6.42 2.06
N ALA A 19 19.28 7.30 2.45
CA ALA A 19 19.27 8.70 2.03
C ALA A 19 19.45 8.86 0.52
N ARG A 20 20.36 8.07 -0.08
CA ARG A 20 20.61 8.04 -1.51
C ARG A 20 19.37 7.58 -2.30
N LEU A 21 18.76 6.47 -1.88
CA LEU A 21 17.59 5.89 -2.55
C LEU A 21 16.36 6.79 -2.50
N LEU A 22 16.14 7.46 -1.36
CA LEU A 22 14.99 8.35 -1.17
C LEU A 22 15.26 9.79 -1.63
N ASN A 23 16.50 10.12 -2.00
CA ASN A 23 16.97 11.46 -2.34
C ASN A 23 16.57 12.53 -1.31
N ILE A 24 16.75 12.21 -0.02
CA ILE A 24 16.46 13.13 1.09
C ILE A 24 17.68 13.31 2.00
N PRO A 25 17.78 14.42 2.75
CA PRO A 25 18.94 14.70 3.59
C PRO A 25 19.20 13.61 4.64
N PHE A 26 20.47 13.25 4.85
CA PHE A 26 20.89 12.23 5.84
C PHE A 26 20.29 12.47 7.24
N LYS A 27 20.28 13.73 7.71
CA LYS A 27 19.65 14.13 8.98
C LYS A 27 18.17 13.74 9.05
N GLN A 28 17.44 13.89 7.96
CA GLN A 28 16.02 13.54 7.89
C GLN A 28 15.85 12.03 8.04
N VAL A 29 16.63 11.25 7.29
CA VAL A 29 16.63 9.77 7.39
C VAL A 29 16.92 9.30 8.81
N VAL A 30 17.96 9.86 9.46
CA VAL A 30 18.34 9.53 10.84
C VAL A 30 17.16 9.78 11.78
N ASN A 31 16.59 10.99 11.74
CA ASN A 31 15.49 11.34 12.64
C ASN A 31 14.23 10.52 12.39
N ASP A 32 13.87 10.28 11.13
CA ASP A 32 12.67 9.51 10.78
C ASP A 32 12.82 8.03 11.17
N THR A 33 14.04 7.50 11.09
CA THR A 33 14.36 6.15 11.53
C THR A 33 14.28 6.04 13.05
N LEU A 34 14.88 6.98 13.78
CA LEU A 34 14.80 7.04 15.25
C LEU A 34 13.34 7.22 15.73
N ARG A 35 12.57 8.12 15.11
CA ARG A 35 11.15 8.32 15.43
C ARG A 35 10.33 7.05 15.24
N ARG A 36 10.57 6.32 14.15
CA ARG A 36 9.90 5.03 13.88
C ARG A 36 10.30 3.98 14.90
N GLY A 37 11.59 3.87 15.24
CA GLY A 37 12.07 2.91 16.24
C GLY A 37 11.63 3.21 17.68
N MET A 38 11.40 4.48 18.01
CA MET A 38 10.92 4.91 19.34
C MET A 38 9.40 5.02 19.44
N SER A 39 8.67 4.85 18.33
CA SER A 39 7.21 4.92 18.34
C SER A 39 6.63 3.75 19.13
N PRO A 40 5.75 3.98 20.13
CA PRO A 40 5.07 2.90 20.85
C PRO A 40 4.28 1.96 19.95
N ALA A 41 3.85 2.45 18.77
CA ALA A 41 3.15 1.69 17.75
C ALA A 41 4.06 0.77 16.90
N ALA A 42 5.39 0.81 17.11
CA ALA A 42 6.31 -0.17 16.54
C ALA A 42 6.27 -1.52 17.28
N LYS A 43 5.59 -1.58 18.44
CA LYS A 43 5.10 -2.85 18.97
C LYS A 43 4.12 -3.37 17.93
N GLU A 44 4.45 -4.49 17.28
CA GLU A 44 3.60 -5.16 16.32
C GLU A 44 2.18 -5.21 16.90
N VAL A 45 1.31 -4.31 16.44
CA VAL A 45 -0.11 -4.51 16.59
C VAL A 45 -0.34 -5.76 15.76
N PRO A 46 -0.76 -6.89 16.35
CA PRO A 46 -1.01 -8.09 15.58
C PRO A 46 -2.00 -7.68 14.49
N LEU A 47 -1.56 -7.72 13.24
CA LEU A 47 -2.50 -7.59 12.14
C LEU A 47 -3.50 -8.74 12.34
N PRO A 48 -4.82 -8.46 12.31
CA PRO A 48 -5.79 -9.55 12.39
C PRO A 48 -5.45 -10.56 11.29
N GLU A 49 -5.59 -11.85 11.60
CA GLU A 49 -5.36 -12.91 10.62
C GLU A 49 -6.14 -12.59 9.34
N TYR A 50 -5.44 -12.66 8.21
CA TYR A 50 -6.08 -12.46 6.91
C TYR A 50 -7.15 -13.55 6.72
N ARG A 51 -8.42 -13.11 6.67
CA ARG A 51 -9.57 -14.00 6.46
C ARG A 51 -10.27 -13.63 5.17
N VAL A 52 -10.34 -14.58 4.24
CA VAL A 52 -11.21 -14.47 3.06
C VAL A 52 -12.65 -14.76 3.51
N VAL A 53 -13.54 -13.79 3.34
CA VAL A 53 -14.99 -14.01 3.47
C VAL A 53 -15.53 -14.19 2.06
N PRO A 54 -15.85 -15.43 1.64
CA PRO A 54 -16.41 -15.67 0.32
C PRO A 54 -17.81 -15.05 0.24
N ASN A 55 -18.08 -14.34 -0.85
CA ASN A 55 -19.43 -13.89 -1.18
C ASN A 55 -20.12 -14.96 -2.04
N HIS A 56 -21.33 -15.36 -1.66
CA HIS A 56 -22.18 -16.21 -2.49
C HIS A 56 -22.79 -15.36 -3.62
N SER A 57 -22.09 -15.28 -4.74
CA SER A 57 -22.57 -14.63 -5.96
C SER A 57 -22.85 -15.72 -7.01
N ALA A 58 -24.12 -16.07 -7.18
CA ALA A 58 -24.56 -16.85 -8.32
C ALA A 58 -24.74 -15.93 -9.53
N LEU A 59 -24.34 -16.40 -10.71
CA LEU A 59 -24.61 -15.67 -11.95
C LEU A 59 -26.12 -15.67 -12.23
N ALA A 60 -26.63 -14.55 -12.71
CA ALA A 60 -28.03 -14.46 -13.12
C ALA A 60 -28.31 -15.43 -14.29
N SER A 61 -29.55 -15.88 -14.40
CA SER A 61 -29.97 -16.75 -15.50
C SER A 61 -29.65 -16.11 -16.85
N GLY A 62 -29.08 -16.89 -17.77
CA GLY A 62 -28.66 -16.40 -19.09
C GLY A 62 -27.23 -15.84 -19.14
N ILE A 63 -26.53 -15.72 -18.01
CA ILE A 63 -25.12 -15.34 -17.98
C ILE A 63 -24.24 -16.58 -18.14
N ASP A 64 -23.46 -16.62 -19.22
CA ASP A 64 -22.45 -17.64 -19.49
C ASP A 64 -21.15 -17.33 -18.71
N PRO A 65 -20.73 -18.20 -17.76
CA PRO A 65 -19.51 -18.01 -16.98
C PRO A 65 -18.23 -17.94 -17.83
N LEU A 66 -18.24 -18.46 -19.05
CA LEU A 66 -17.10 -18.48 -19.95
C LEU A 66 -17.02 -17.23 -20.84
N LYS A 67 -17.98 -16.31 -20.72
CA LYS A 67 -18.08 -15.10 -21.56
C LYS A 67 -18.23 -13.81 -20.75
N LEU A 68 -17.69 -13.78 -19.53
CA LEU A 68 -17.78 -12.60 -18.65
C LEU A 68 -17.16 -11.33 -19.28
N ASN A 69 -16.18 -11.48 -20.17
CA ASN A 69 -15.61 -10.35 -20.90
C ASN A 69 -16.64 -9.63 -21.78
N GLN A 70 -17.57 -10.35 -22.41
CA GLN A 70 -18.60 -9.75 -23.26
C GLN A 70 -19.60 -8.93 -22.44
N ILE A 71 -19.90 -9.39 -21.22
CA ILE A 71 -20.75 -8.66 -20.28
C ILE A 71 -20.04 -7.38 -19.82
N ASN A 72 -18.73 -7.45 -19.57
CA ASN A 72 -17.95 -6.26 -19.27
C ASN A 72 -17.99 -5.25 -20.42
N ASP A 73 -17.76 -5.70 -21.66
CA ASP A 73 -17.81 -4.84 -22.86
C ASP A 73 -19.19 -4.19 -23.04
N GLN A 74 -20.27 -4.93 -22.75
CA GLN A 74 -21.63 -4.41 -22.80
C GLN A 74 -21.88 -3.35 -21.72
N LEU A 75 -21.48 -3.61 -20.47
CA LEU A 75 -21.63 -2.65 -19.36
C LEU A 75 -20.86 -1.35 -19.62
N ASP A 76 -19.64 -1.46 -20.16
CA ASP A 76 -18.84 -0.31 -20.54
C ASP A 76 -19.51 0.52 -21.65
N ALA A 77 -20.12 -0.15 -22.63
CA ALA A 77 -20.88 0.52 -23.69
C ALA A 77 -22.16 1.19 -23.15
N GLU A 78 -22.90 0.54 -22.25
CA GLU A 78 -24.10 1.09 -21.61
C GLU A 78 -23.77 2.32 -20.75
N ALA A 79 -22.70 2.25 -19.94
CA ALA A 79 -22.22 3.36 -19.13
C ALA A 79 -21.74 4.56 -19.97
N PHE A 80 -21.23 4.32 -21.18
CA PHE A 80 -20.85 5.38 -22.12
C PHE A 80 -22.07 6.07 -22.77
N VAL A 81 -23.18 5.35 -22.92
CA VAL A 81 -24.40 5.85 -23.57
C VAL A 81 -25.33 6.58 -22.59
N GLU A 82 -25.22 6.34 -21.28
CA GLU A 82 -25.89 7.20 -20.29
C GLU A 82 -25.19 8.57 -20.21
N PRO A 83 -25.80 9.66 -20.72
CA PRO A 83 -25.30 10.98 -20.40
C PRO A 83 -25.47 11.14 -18.89
N SER A 84 -24.40 11.58 -18.20
CA SER A 84 -24.41 11.95 -16.80
C SER A 84 -25.72 12.67 -16.42
N ALA A 85 -26.69 11.93 -15.88
CA ALA A 85 -27.96 12.46 -15.45
C ALA A 85 -27.73 13.13 -14.09
N ASN A 86 -27.68 14.46 -14.12
CA ASN A 86 -28.00 15.31 -12.98
C ASN A 86 -29.49 15.21 -12.65
#